data_AF-A0AAJ6FUK4-F1
#
_entry.id   AF-A0AAJ6FUK4-F1
#
_cell.length_a   1.000
_cell.length_b   1.000
_cell.length_c   1.000
_cell.angle_alpha   90.00
_cell.angle_beta   90.00
_cell.angle_gamma   90.00
#
_symmetry.space_group_name_H-M   'P 1'
#
loop_
_entity.id
_entity.type
_entity.pdbx_description
1 polymer ?
#
loop_
_entity_poly.entity_id
_entity_poly.type
_entity_poly.pdbx_seq_one_letter_code
_entity_poly.pdbx_strand_id
1 'polypeptide(L)'
;MLNCPNCGQQNPAGSAFCSNCGAQLQMYVPPKKNGLPIPAIIGICIAVVVLIFGGLYMLGGNDPEYKTADKLELADIVGTWRLVDESKKDTMTEEIKISEDEITTDSGEKIAARYSTVTDEDTVIISDTNNIFTANMVELRLEKRKVNGIEHVVLAVYNSSDDSWGYYVRK
;
A
#
# COMPACT_ATOMS: atom_id res chain seq x y z
N MET A 1 -8.87 34.86 -63.20
CA MET A 1 -8.20 36.02 -62.57
C MET A 1 -8.96 36.38 -61.30
N LEU A 2 -8.31 36.97 -60.30
CA LEU A 2 -8.89 37.35 -59.01
C LEU A 2 -8.68 38.85 -58.78
N ASN A 3 -9.74 39.57 -58.45
CA ASN A 3 -9.61 40.99 -58.07
C ASN A 3 -9.22 41.10 -56.60
N CYS A 4 -8.25 41.95 -56.31
CA CYS A 4 -7.81 42.23 -54.95
C CYS A 4 -8.96 42.92 -54.18
N PRO A 5 -9.38 42.40 -53.02
CA PRO A 5 -10.46 43.02 -52.25
C PRO A 5 -10.05 44.38 -51.65
N ASN A 6 -8.75 44.65 -51.51
CA ASN A 6 -8.25 45.90 -50.92
C ASN A 6 -8.12 47.04 -51.93
N CYS A 7 -7.67 46.77 -53.16
CA CYS A 7 -7.42 47.81 -54.16
C CYS A 7 -8.09 47.59 -55.53
N GLY A 8 -8.84 46.51 -55.70
CA GLY A 8 -9.55 46.19 -56.95
C GLY A 8 -8.69 45.64 -58.09
N GLN A 9 -7.35 45.62 -57.94
CA GLN A 9 -6.43 45.15 -59.00
C GLN A 9 -6.69 43.69 -59.39
N GLN A 10 -6.70 43.40 -60.68
CA GLN A 10 -6.84 42.03 -61.19
C GLN A 10 -5.49 41.30 -61.14
N ASN A 11 -5.46 40.15 -60.46
CA ASN A 11 -4.27 39.32 -60.28
C ASN A 11 -4.48 37.92 -60.88
N PRO A 12 -3.42 37.22 -61.31
CA PRO A 12 -3.50 35.81 -61.69
C PRO A 12 -4.07 34.93 -60.56
N ALA A 13 -4.85 33.92 -60.92
CA ALA A 13 -5.36 32.95 -59.93
C ALA A 13 -4.18 32.19 -59.31
N GLY A 14 -4.16 32.08 -57.98
CA GLY A 14 -3.04 31.45 -57.26
C GLY A 14 -1.99 32.41 -56.72
N SER A 15 -2.05 33.71 -57.04
CA SER A 15 -1.15 34.71 -56.48
C SER A 15 -1.32 34.79 -54.95
N ALA A 16 -0.24 34.68 -54.18
CA ALA A 16 -0.29 34.77 -52.72
C ALA A 16 -0.49 36.21 -52.23
N PHE A 17 -0.01 37.20 -52.99
CA PHE A 17 -0.09 38.63 -52.70
C PHE A 17 -0.50 39.42 -53.94
N CYS A 18 -1.09 40.60 -53.74
CA CYS A 18 -1.46 41.52 -54.80
C CYS A 18 -0.23 42.26 -55.35
N SER A 19 -0.06 42.27 -56.66
CA SER A 19 1.05 42.94 -57.34
C SER A 19 1.04 44.47 -57.25
N ASN A 20 -0.10 45.07 -56.90
CA ASN A 20 -0.26 46.53 -56.82
C ASN A 20 -0.14 47.07 -55.39
N CYS A 21 -0.81 46.44 -54.41
CA CYS A 21 -0.83 46.95 -53.04
C CYS A 21 -0.18 46.02 -52.00
N GLY A 22 0.33 44.86 -52.41
CA GLY A 22 0.97 43.89 -51.51
C GLY A 22 0.03 43.12 -50.58
N ALA A 23 -1.28 43.34 -50.64
CA ALA A 23 -2.25 42.64 -49.80
C ALA A 23 -2.24 41.12 -50.08
N GLN A 24 -2.29 40.29 -49.02
CA GLN A 24 -2.43 38.84 -49.16
C GLN A 24 -3.76 38.47 -49.82
N LEU A 25 -3.70 37.61 -50.83
CA LEU A 25 -4.86 37.15 -51.62
C LEU A 25 -5.28 35.72 -51.26
N GLN A 26 -4.39 34.94 -50.64
CA GLN A 26 -4.72 33.63 -50.08
C GLN A 26 -4.58 33.67 -48.57
N MET A 27 -5.65 33.30 -47.87
CA MET A 27 -5.52 32.92 -46.46
C MET A 27 -4.80 31.57 -46.40
N TYR A 28 -3.57 31.57 -45.89
CA TYR A 28 -2.93 30.34 -45.46
C TYR A 28 -3.72 29.79 -44.27
N VAL A 29 -4.47 28.71 -44.50
CA VAL A 29 -5.04 27.92 -43.41
C VAL A 29 -3.98 26.86 -43.05
N PRO A 30 -3.28 26.98 -41.91
CA PRO A 30 -2.33 25.95 -41.51
C PRO A 30 -3.06 24.60 -41.38
N PRO A 31 -2.45 23.48 -41.79
CA PRO A 31 -3.03 22.17 -41.61
C PRO A 31 -3.24 21.92 -40.10
N LYS A 32 -4.48 21.61 -39.73
CA LYS A 32 -4.86 21.24 -38.36
C LYS A 32 -4.12 19.94 -38.01
N LYS A 33 -3.08 20.04 -37.17
CA LYS A 33 -2.40 18.86 -36.62
C LYS A 33 -3.36 18.15 -35.67
N ASN A 34 -3.72 16.90 -35.99
CA ASN A 34 -4.54 16.07 -35.12
C ASN A 34 -3.67 15.55 -33.97
N GLY A 35 -3.48 16.39 -32.95
CA GLY A 35 -2.91 15.96 -31.68
C GLY A 35 -3.86 15.01 -30.95
N LEU A 36 -3.31 14.19 -30.05
CA LEU A 36 -4.10 13.31 -29.21
C LEU A 36 -5.09 14.14 -28.37
N PRO A 37 -6.37 13.77 -28.27
CA PRO A 37 -7.36 14.56 -27.54
C PRO A 37 -6.98 14.67 -26.07
N ILE A 38 -7.08 15.87 -25.50
CA ILE A 38 -6.70 16.19 -24.10
C ILE A 38 -7.28 15.19 -23.08
N PRO A 39 -8.54 14.71 -23.19
CA PRO A 39 -9.07 13.69 -22.29
C PRO A 39 -8.30 12.37 -22.30
N ALA A 40 -7.73 11.96 -23.45
CA ALA A 40 -6.94 10.75 -23.55
C ALA A 40 -5.59 10.90 -22.82
N ILE A 41 -4.99 12.09 -22.86
CA ILE A 41 -3.74 12.38 -22.12
C ILE A 41 -3.98 12.27 -20.62
N ILE A 42 -5.07 12.87 -20.12
CA ILE A 42 -5.44 12.81 -18.70
C ILE A 42 -5.70 11.36 -18.27
N GLY A 43 -6.44 10.58 -19.07
CA GLY A 43 -6.70 9.17 -18.80
C GLY A 43 -5.42 8.34 -18.73
N ILE A 44 -4.48 8.54 -19.66
CA ILE A 44 -3.17 7.87 -19.65
C ILE A 44 -2.36 8.25 -18.41
N CYS A 45 -2.32 9.54 -18.05
CA CYS A 45 -1.61 9.98 -16.84
C CYS A 45 -2.20 9.35 -15.57
N ILE A 46 -3.52 9.30 -15.44
CA ILE A 46 -4.19 8.65 -14.29
C ILE A 46 -3.87 7.17 -14.27
N ALA A 47 -3.95 6.46 -15.41
CA ALA A 47 -3.63 5.05 -15.49
C ALA A 47 -2.18 4.75 -15.10
N VAL A 48 -1.22 5.57 -15.56
CA VAL A 48 0.20 5.43 -15.20
C VAL A 48 0.41 5.69 -13.71
N VAL A 49 -0.23 6.70 -13.14
CA VAL A 49 -0.18 6.97 -11.70
C VAL A 49 -0.75 5.79 -10.91
N VAL A 50 -1.91 5.26 -11.30
CA VAL A 50 -2.53 4.09 -10.63
C VAL A 50 -1.65 2.85 -10.75
N LEU A 51 -1.00 2.61 -11.89
CA LEU A 51 -0.08 1.49 -12.07
C LEU A 51 1.21 1.66 -11.25
N ILE A 52 1.73 2.88 -11.14
CA ILE A 52 2.92 3.16 -10.34
C ILE A 52 2.59 3.05 -8.85
N PHE A 53 1.55 3.72 -8.36
CA PHE A 53 1.17 3.70 -6.94
C PHE A 53 0.59 2.35 -6.53
N GLY A 54 -0.24 1.72 -7.36
CA GLY A 54 -0.73 0.36 -7.13
C GLY A 54 0.40 -0.68 -7.18
N GLY A 55 1.35 -0.52 -8.12
CA GLY A 55 2.56 -1.34 -8.18
C GLY A 55 3.47 -1.14 -6.97
N LEU A 56 3.67 0.09 -6.51
CA LEU A 56 4.46 0.40 -5.31
C LEU A 56 3.79 -0.14 -4.03
N TYR A 57 2.47 -0.06 -3.94
CA TYR A 57 1.71 -0.56 -2.79
C TYR A 57 1.84 -2.08 -2.65
N MET A 58 1.93 -2.81 -3.76
CA MET A 58 2.19 -4.26 -3.76
C MET A 58 3.65 -4.62 -3.46
N LEU A 59 4.55 -3.63 -3.40
CA LEU A 59 5.98 -3.81 -3.05
C LEU A 59 6.29 -3.40 -1.61
N GLY A 60 5.35 -2.79 -0.89
CA GLY A 60 5.47 -2.54 0.55
C GLY A 60 5.18 -3.81 1.34
N GLY A 61 6.07 -4.21 2.25
CA GLY A 61 5.78 -5.32 3.16
C GLY A 61 4.52 -5.03 4.00
N ASN A 62 3.76 -6.07 4.33
CA ASN A 62 2.52 -5.96 5.13
C ASN A 62 2.78 -5.75 6.64
N ASP A 63 4.02 -5.45 7.01
CA ASP A 63 4.44 -5.24 8.37
C ASP A 63 3.68 -4.08 9.03
N PRO A 64 3.22 -4.24 10.28
CA PRO A 64 2.64 -3.11 11.01
C PRO A 64 3.71 -2.07 11.36
N GLU A 65 3.25 -0.89 11.73
CA GLU A 65 4.12 0.09 12.38
C GLU A 65 4.61 -0.47 13.72
N TYR A 66 5.91 -0.32 14.02
CA TYR A 66 6.46 -0.73 15.31
C TYR A 66 5.93 0.16 16.43
N LYS A 67 5.39 -0.48 17.48
CA LYS A 67 4.98 0.15 18.74
C LYS A 67 5.53 -0.65 19.92
N THR A 68 5.92 0.06 20.98
CA THR A 68 6.23 -0.51 22.29
C THR A 68 4.94 -1.01 22.97
N ALA A 69 5.03 -1.91 23.95
CA ALA A 69 3.84 -2.56 24.51
C ALA A 69 2.90 -1.57 25.20
N ASP A 70 3.42 -0.51 25.82
CA ASP A 70 2.63 0.59 26.41
C ASP A 70 1.72 1.34 25.43
N LYS A 71 2.04 1.26 24.13
CA LYS A 71 1.30 1.94 23.05
C LYS A 71 0.65 0.97 22.07
N LEU A 72 0.84 -0.33 22.28
CA LEU A 72 0.37 -1.36 21.37
C LEU A 72 -1.11 -1.60 21.62
N GLU A 73 -1.93 -1.39 20.60
CA GLU A 73 -3.36 -1.70 20.66
C GLU A 73 -3.65 -3.02 19.95
N LEU A 74 -4.73 -3.71 20.34
CA LEU A 74 -5.11 -4.97 19.70
C LEU A 74 -5.30 -4.81 18.18
N ALA A 75 -5.85 -3.66 17.74
CA ALA A 75 -6.06 -3.34 16.33
C ALA A 75 -4.76 -3.32 15.51
N ASP A 76 -3.61 -3.00 16.13
CA ASP A 76 -2.32 -2.97 15.45
C ASP A 76 -1.83 -4.37 15.07
N ILE A 77 -2.26 -5.38 15.82
CA ILE A 77 -1.84 -6.77 15.67
C ILE A 77 -2.93 -7.67 15.06
N VAL A 78 -4.12 -7.13 14.75
CA VAL A 78 -5.15 -7.86 13.99
C VAL A 78 -4.58 -8.31 12.64
N GLY A 79 -4.79 -9.57 12.27
CA GLY A 79 -4.32 -10.10 10.99
C GLY A 79 -3.89 -11.54 11.07
N THR A 80 -3.32 -12.03 9.96
CA THR A 80 -2.74 -13.36 9.87
C THR A 80 -1.22 -13.25 9.93
N TRP A 81 -0.62 -14.05 10.80
CA TRP A 81 0.79 -14.01 11.16
C TRP A 81 1.41 -15.37 10.85
N ARG A 82 2.53 -15.37 10.13
CA ARG A 82 3.24 -16.59 9.73
C ARG A 82 4.55 -16.71 10.48
N LEU A 83 4.82 -17.88 11.06
CA LEU A 83 6.08 -18.18 11.72
C LEU A 83 7.23 -18.04 10.71
N VAL A 84 8.29 -17.36 11.16
CA VAL A 84 9.53 -17.18 10.38
C VAL A 84 10.77 -17.60 11.13
N ASP A 85 10.71 -17.66 12.46
CA ASP A 85 11.83 -18.03 13.33
C ASP A 85 11.30 -18.45 14.70
N GLU A 86 12.06 -19.28 15.41
CA GLU A 86 11.72 -19.78 16.75
C GLU A 86 12.98 -19.99 17.58
N SER A 87 12.91 -19.70 18.89
CA SER A 87 14.06 -19.85 19.78
C SER A 87 14.33 -21.30 20.17
N LYS A 88 13.32 -22.17 20.11
CA LYS A 88 13.40 -23.62 20.27
C LYS A 88 12.63 -24.25 19.12
N LYS A 89 13.20 -25.31 18.55
CA LYS A 89 12.69 -25.93 17.33
C LYS A 89 11.39 -26.70 17.60
N ASP A 90 10.42 -26.57 16.71
CA ASP A 90 9.14 -27.28 16.72
C ASP A 90 8.30 -27.01 18.00
N THR A 91 8.45 -25.84 18.63
CA THR A 91 7.68 -25.45 19.85
C THR A 91 6.61 -24.40 19.58
N MET A 92 6.47 -23.95 18.32
CA MET A 92 5.57 -22.88 17.92
C MET A 92 4.62 -23.34 16.80
N THR A 93 3.41 -22.76 16.77
CA THR A 93 2.44 -22.91 15.66
C THR A 93 2.93 -22.19 14.41
N GLU A 94 2.60 -22.68 13.20
CA GLU A 94 3.04 -22.07 11.95
C GLU A 94 2.26 -20.78 11.62
N GLU A 95 1.01 -20.69 12.08
CA GLU A 95 0.13 -19.56 11.81
C GLU A 95 -0.69 -19.14 13.03
N ILE A 96 -0.71 -17.83 13.28
CA ILE A 96 -1.58 -17.19 14.26
C ILE A 96 -2.51 -16.21 13.53
N LYS A 97 -3.80 -16.28 13.82
CA LYS A 97 -4.81 -15.31 13.36
C LYS A 97 -5.33 -14.54 14.55
N ILE A 98 -5.20 -13.23 14.51
CA ILE A 98 -5.71 -12.32 15.55
C ILE A 98 -6.86 -11.52 14.96
N SER A 99 -7.98 -11.53 15.65
CA SER A 99 -9.13 -10.66 15.41
C SER A 99 -9.42 -9.82 16.67
N GLU A 100 -10.35 -8.88 16.58
CA GLU A 100 -10.76 -8.05 17.73
C GLU A 100 -11.34 -8.89 18.88
N ASP A 101 -11.90 -10.06 18.59
CA ASP A 101 -12.59 -10.91 19.56
C ASP A 101 -11.83 -12.20 19.92
N GLU A 102 -11.01 -12.72 19.00
CA GLU A 102 -10.45 -14.07 19.11
C GLU A 102 -9.05 -14.14 18.49
N ILE A 103 -8.15 -14.85 19.18
CA ILE A 103 -6.87 -15.33 18.65
C ILE A 103 -7.03 -16.82 18.36
N THR A 104 -6.62 -17.24 17.17
CA THR A 104 -6.66 -18.64 16.73
C THR A 104 -5.34 -19.09 16.14
N THR A 105 -5.00 -20.36 16.34
CA THR A 105 -3.81 -21.00 15.76
C THR A 105 -4.21 -22.05 14.72
N ASP A 106 -3.26 -22.53 13.93
CA ASP A 106 -3.46 -23.67 13.02
C ASP A 106 -3.79 -25.00 13.74
N SER A 107 -3.38 -25.16 15.01
CA SER A 107 -3.71 -26.30 15.86
C SER A 107 -5.18 -26.29 16.32
N GLY A 108 -5.91 -25.20 16.05
CA GLY A 108 -7.31 -25.02 16.44
C GLY A 108 -7.48 -24.45 17.85
N GLU A 109 -6.40 -24.04 18.51
CA GLU A 109 -6.46 -23.32 19.78
C GLU A 109 -7.14 -21.96 19.58
N LYS A 110 -7.94 -21.55 20.57
CA LYS A 110 -8.80 -20.37 20.52
C LYS A 110 -8.74 -19.64 21.85
N ILE A 111 -8.46 -18.35 21.81
CA ILE A 111 -8.40 -17.48 23.00
C ILE A 111 -9.26 -16.25 22.72
N ALA A 112 -10.28 -16.01 23.55
CA ALA A 112 -11.07 -14.79 23.43
C ALA A 112 -10.24 -13.59 23.89
N ALA A 113 -9.93 -12.66 22.98
CA ALA A 113 -9.13 -11.47 23.26
C ALA A 113 -9.97 -10.43 24.01
N ARG A 114 -10.05 -10.55 25.34
CA ARG A 114 -10.96 -9.71 26.15
C ARG A 114 -10.25 -8.62 26.93
N TYR A 115 -9.04 -8.88 27.41
CA TYR A 115 -8.26 -7.92 28.20
C TYR A 115 -6.80 -7.95 27.79
N SER A 116 -6.17 -6.78 27.81
CA SER A 116 -4.73 -6.61 27.62
C SER A 116 -4.12 -5.87 28.81
N THR A 117 -2.93 -6.27 29.21
CA THR A 117 -2.09 -5.55 30.19
C THR A 117 -0.65 -5.57 29.74
N VAL A 118 0.10 -4.53 30.10
CA VAL A 118 1.52 -4.41 29.81
C VAL A 118 2.32 -4.88 31.01
N THR A 119 3.36 -5.67 30.77
CA THR A 119 4.29 -6.16 31.80
C THR A 119 5.46 -5.21 31.98
N ASP A 120 6.25 -5.43 33.03
CA ASP A 120 7.52 -4.72 33.23
C ASP A 120 8.58 -5.07 32.15
N GLU A 121 8.36 -6.13 31.37
CA GLU A 121 9.24 -6.59 30.29
C GLU A 121 8.85 -6.05 28.91
N ASP A 122 7.98 -5.03 28.84
CA ASP A 122 7.47 -4.43 27.59
C ASP A 122 6.78 -5.48 26.70
N THR A 123 6.02 -6.38 27.33
CA THR A 123 5.13 -7.34 26.66
C THR A 123 3.67 -7.03 26.97
N VAL A 124 2.79 -7.35 26.03
CA VAL A 124 1.34 -7.33 26.23
C VAL A 124 0.88 -8.74 26.53
N ILE A 125 0.18 -8.91 27.65
CA ILE A 125 -0.54 -10.14 27.97
C ILE A 125 -1.99 -9.98 27.53
N ILE A 126 -2.45 -10.85 26.63
CA ILE A 126 -3.85 -10.96 26.21
C ILE A 126 -4.48 -12.16 26.90
N SER A 127 -5.65 -12.01 27.52
CA SER A 127 -6.29 -13.10 28.28
C SER A 127 -7.80 -13.21 28.07
N ASP A 128 -8.33 -14.42 28.28
CA ASP A 128 -9.76 -14.72 28.35
C ASP A 128 -10.24 -14.66 29.81
N THR A 129 -11.17 -13.74 30.13
CA THR A 129 -11.70 -13.57 31.50
C THR A 129 -12.87 -14.47 31.86
N ASN A 130 -13.38 -15.29 30.95
CA ASN A 130 -14.45 -16.22 31.32
C ASN A 130 -14.03 -17.20 32.41
N ASN A 131 -12.71 -17.27 32.70
CA ASN A 131 -12.21 -17.90 33.89
C ASN A 131 -10.84 -17.31 34.29
N ILE A 132 -10.85 -16.37 35.25
CA ILE A 132 -9.67 -15.77 35.91
C ILE A 132 -8.70 -16.81 36.52
N PHE A 133 -9.13 -18.07 36.66
CA PHE A 133 -8.33 -19.17 37.18
C PHE A 133 -7.85 -20.16 36.09
N THR A 134 -8.32 -20.06 34.84
CA THR A 134 -7.73 -20.79 33.71
C THR A 134 -6.82 -19.87 32.92
N ALA A 135 -5.55 -20.24 32.92
CA ALA A 135 -4.39 -19.53 32.42
C ALA A 135 -4.29 -19.42 30.88
N ASN A 136 -5.41 -19.19 30.18
CA ASN A 136 -5.37 -18.95 28.75
C ASN A 136 -4.96 -17.49 28.52
N MET A 137 -3.65 -17.28 28.54
CA MET A 137 -3.01 -15.99 28.32
C MET A 137 -1.94 -16.12 27.25
N VAL A 138 -1.87 -15.13 26.36
CA VAL A 138 -0.83 -15.00 25.35
C VAL A 138 0.02 -13.81 25.72
N GLU A 139 1.30 -14.03 25.92
CA GLU A 139 2.28 -12.96 26.08
C GLU A 139 2.95 -12.68 24.75
N LEU A 140 2.93 -11.41 24.32
CA LEU A 140 3.44 -11.00 23.02
C LEU A 140 4.01 -9.59 23.01
N ARG A 141 4.78 -9.25 21.98
CA ARG A 141 5.22 -7.88 21.68
C ARG A 141 5.51 -7.72 20.18
N LEU A 142 5.66 -6.47 19.73
CA LEU A 142 6.28 -6.20 18.44
C LEU A 142 7.80 -6.11 18.61
N GLU A 143 8.55 -6.67 17.67
CA GLU A 143 10.01 -6.62 17.66
C GLU A 143 10.51 -6.32 16.24
N LYS A 144 11.61 -5.57 16.12
CA LYS A 144 12.29 -5.42 14.83
C LYS A 144 13.27 -6.55 14.63
N ARG A 145 13.09 -7.35 13.58
CA ARG A 145 13.93 -8.53 13.31
C ARG A 145 14.28 -8.62 11.84
N LYS A 146 15.52 -9.01 11.53
CA LYS A 146 15.91 -9.34 10.14
C LYS A 146 15.49 -10.76 9.81
N VAL A 147 14.57 -10.90 8.85
CA VAL A 147 14.13 -12.19 8.29
C VAL A 147 14.63 -12.26 6.86
N ASN A 148 15.48 -13.25 6.55
CA ASN A 148 16.09 -13.40 5.21
C ASN A 148 16.78 -12.12 4.68
N GLY A 149 17.37 -11.33 5.58
CA GLY A 149 18.09 -10.10 5.23
C GLY A 149 17.22 -8.84 5.10
N ILE A 150 15.89 -8.98 5.18
CA ILE A 150 14.93 -7.86 5.18
C ILE A 150 14.56 -7.55 6.63
N GLU A 151 14.58 -6.27 7.02
CA GLU A 151 14.10 -5.87 8.35
C GLU A 151 12.58 -5.91 8.37
N HIS A 152 12.03 -6.64 9.35
CA HIS A 152 10.61 -6.77 9.57
C HIS A 152 10.20 -6.30 10.96
N VAL A 153 8.96 -5.81 11.09
CA VAL A 153 8.28 -5.70 12.38
C VAL A 153 7.50 -7.00 12.61
N VAL A 154 8.03 -7.85 13.49
CA VAL A 154 7.48 -9.17 13.79
C VAL A 154 6.62 -9.14 15.05
N LEU A 155 5.62 -10.02 15.09
CA LEU A 155 4.94 -10.38 16.33
C LEU A 155 5.77 -11.45 17.02
N ALA A 156 6.35 -11.13 18.18
CA ALA A 156 7.01 -12.10 19.04
C ALA A 156 6.00 -12.64 20.04
N VAL A 157 5.83 -13.96 20.10
CA VAL A 157 4.87 -14.64 20.98
C VAL A 157 5.61 -15.63 21.87
N TYR A 158 5.33 -15.57 23.17
CA TYR A 158 5.94 -16.44 24.17
C TYR A 158 5.11 -17.69 24.40
N ASN A 159 5.76 -18.85 24.35
CA ASN A 159 5.23 -20.13 24.81
C ASN A 159 5.84 -20.46 26.17
N SER A 160 5.02 -20.41 27.21
CA SER A 160 5.41 -20.67 28.59
C SER A 160 5.64 -22.15 28.91
N SER A 161 5.08 -23.08 28.13
CA SER A 161 5.25 -24.52 28.35
C SER A 161 6.66 -24.98 28.02
N ASP A 162 7.21 -24.43 26.93
CA ASP A 162 8.53 -24.78 26.43
C ASP A 162 9.59 -23.73 26.74
N ASP A 163 9.22 -22.60 27.37
CA ASP A 163 10.08 -21.44 27.61
C ASP A 163 10.76 -21.01 26.29
N SER A 164 9.93 -20.67 25.31
CA SER A 164 10.37 -20.36 23.95
C SER A 164 9.63 -19.18 23.35
N TRP A 165 10.29 -18.51 22.41
CA TRP A 165 9.72 -17.45 21.59
C TRP A 165 9.53 -17.91 20.16
N GLY A 166 8.39 -17.57 19.57
CA GLY A 166 8.17 -17.62 18.13
C GLY A 166 8.05 -16.22 17.56
N TYR A 167 8.57 -16.04 16.36
CA TYR A 167 8.60 -14.75 15.66
C TYR A 167 7.80 -14.88 14.37
N TYR A 168 6.84 -13.98 14.18
CA TYR A 168 5.88 -14.06 13.09
C TYR A 168 5.86 -12.79 12.24
N VAL A 169 5.77 -12.94 10.92
CA VAL A 169 5.59 -11.82 9.97
C VAL A 169 4.13 -11.76 9.51
N ARG A 170 3.60 -10.55 9.35
CA ARG A 170 2.22 -10.33 8.89
C ARG A 170 2.08 -10.70 7.42
N LYS A 171 1.06 -11.52 7.10
CA LYS A 171 0.74 -11.94 5.73
C LYS A 171 0.09 -10.83 4.94
#